data_AF-A0A821QT59-F1
#
_entry.id   AF-A0A821QT59-F1
#
_cell.length_a   1.000
_cell.length_b   1.000
_cell.length_c   1.000
_cell.angle_alpha   90.00
_cell.angle_beta   90.00
_cell.angle_gamma   90.00
#
_symmetry.space_group_name_H-M   'P 1'
#
loop_
_entity.id
_entity.type
_entity.pdbx_description
1 polymer ?
#
loop_
_entity_poly.entity_id
_entity_poly.type
_entity_poly.pdbx_seq_one_letter_code
_entity_poly.pdbx_strand_id
1 'polypeptide(L)' 'MFSFIHRDPCKYGAQCKDIDNAKHNQEYEHPSFCPNGSNCEDTSDDHEKAYRHLPSCPSFQKCLAFKKHEK' A
#
# COMPACT_ATOMS: atom_id res chain seq x y z
N MET A 1 -23.10 11.75 15.77
CA MET A 1 -23.44 10.41 15.23
C MET A 1 -22.22 9.92 14.45
N PHE A 2 -21.48 8.94 14.97
CA PHE A 2 -20.39 8.32 14.23
C PHE A 2 -20.98 7.12 13.49
N SER A 3 -21.29 7.31 12.21
CA SER A 3 -21.69 6.21 11.34
C SER A 3 -20.44 5.40 11.02
N PHE A 4 -20.28 4.26 11.69
CA PHE A 4 -19.25 3.28 11.33
C PHE A 4 -19.69 2.61 10.03
N ILE A 5 -19.23 3.16 8.90
CA ILE A 5 -19.39 2.51 7.60
C ILE A 5 -18.43 1.33 7.60
N HIS A 6 -18.92 0.14 7.98
CA HIS A 6 -18.20 -1.10 7.76
C HIS A 6 -18.17 -1.36 6.27
N ARG A 7 -17.06 -0.98 5.62
CA ARG A 7 -16.80 -1.31 4.22
C ARG A 7 -16.34 -2.76 4.15
N ASP A 8 -16.83 -3.49 3.17
CA ASP A 8 -16.36 -4.85 2.95
C ASP A 8 -14.87 -4.83 2.58
N PRO A 9 -14.06 -5.78 3.08
CA PRO A 9 -12.67 -5.88 2.70
C PRO A 9 -12.59 -6.15 1.19
N CYS A 10 -11.73 -5.40 0.50
CA CYS A 10 -11.50 -5.62 -0.91
C CYS A 10 -10.93 -7.03 -1.11
N LYS A 11 -11.57 -7.83 -1.97
CA LYS A 11 -11.12 -9.19 -2.32
C LYS A 11 -9.71 -9.25 -2.91
N TYR A 12 -9.21 -8.13 -3.44
CA TYR A 12 -7.85 -7.99 -3.98
C TYR A 12 -6.85 -7.44 -2.96
N GLY A 13 -7.32 -7.00 -1.79
CA GLY A 13 -6.49 -6.55 -0.67
C GLY A 13 -5.46 -5.51 -1.07
N ALA A 14 -4.19 -5.84 -0.80
CA ALA A 14 -3.05 -4.99 -1.09
C ALA A 14 -2.67 -4.91 -2.58
N GLN A 15 -3.16 -5.85 -3.41
CA GLN A 15 -2.89 -5.93 -4.85
C GLN A 15 -4.02 -5.34 -5.70
N CYS A 16 -4.95 -4.60 -5.10
CA CYS A 16 -6.05 -3.99 -5.83
C CYS A 16 -5.55 -2.97 -6.86
N LYS A 17 -6.01 -3.08 -8.10
CA LYS A 17 -5.68 -2.14 -9.19
C LYS A 17 -6.50 -0.85 -9.12
N ASP A 18 -7.71 -0.92 -8.57
CA ASP A 18 -8.63 0.21 -8.41
C ASP A 18 -8.39 0.98 -7.09
N ILE A 19 -7.20 0.85 -6.52
CA ILE A 19 -6.89 1.44 -5.21
C ILE A 19 -6.76 2.97 -5.24
N ASP A 20 -6.52 3.54 -6.42
CA ASP A 20 -6.56 4.98 -6.65
C ASP A 20 -8.00 5.47 -6.92
N ASN A 21 -8.94 4.56 -7.15
CA ASN A 21 -10.31 4.92 -7.47
C ASN A 21 -11.06 5.34 -6.19
N ALA A 22 -11.34 6.63 -6.07
CA ALA A 22 -12.02 7.20 -4.91
C ALA A 22 -13.40 6.58 -4.65
N LYS A 23 -14.12 6.14 -5.70
CA LYS A 23 -15.40 5.42 -5.55
C LYS A 23 -15.18 4.03 -4.98
N HIS A 24 -14.21 3.28 -5.51
CA HIS A 24 -13.86 1.95 -4.99
C HIS A 24 -13.49 2.01 -3.51
N ASN A 25 -12.66 2.97 -3.10
CA ASN A 25 -12.25 3.14 -1.70
C ASN A 25 -13.39 3.54 -0.76
N GLN A 26 -14.49 4.10 -1.29
CA GLN A 26 -15.69 4.40 -0.49
C GLN A 26 -16.53 3.14 -0.23
N GLU A 27 -16.49 2.18 -1.14
CA GLU A 27 -17.26 0.93 -1.06
C GLU A 27 -16.47 -0.18 -0.35
N TYR A 28 -15.15 -0.24 -0.55
CA TYR A 28 -14.29 -1.32 -0.06
C TYR A 28 -13.16 -0.82 0.86
N GLU A 29 -12.85 -1.61 1.88
CA GLU A 29 -11.72 -1.38 2.76
C GLU A 29 -10.46 -2.06 2.20
N HIS A 30 -9.33 -1.35 2.29
CA HIS A 30 -8.02 -1.88 1.92
C HIS A 30 -7.13 -2.03 3.15
N PRO A 31 -6.22 -3.02 3.15
CA PRO A 31 -5.25 -3.16 4.21
C PRO A 31 -4.39 -1.90 4.40
N SER A 32 -3.78 -1.76 5.57
CA SER A 32 -2.90 -0.64 5.86
C SER A 32 -1.59 -0.74 5.08
N PHE A 33 -0.88 0.39 4.97
CA PHE A 33 0.48 0.37 4.44
C PHE A 33 1.40 -0.44 5.35
N CYS A 34 2.37 -1.12 4.74
CA CYS A 34 3.41 -1.84 5.47
C CYS A 34 4.13 -0.86 6.43
N PRO A 35 4.32 -1.20 7.71
CA PRO A 35 5.04 -0.35 8.65
C PRO A 35 6.50 -0.13 8.25
N ASN A 36 7.10 -1.08 7.52
CA ASN A 36 8.45 -0.94 6.94
C ASN A 36 8.46 -0.09 5.66
N GLY A 37 7.29 0.29 5.15
CA GLY A 37 7.11 1.15 3.98
C GLY A 37 7.87 0.62 2.77
N SER A 38 8.69 1.49 2.17
CA SER A 38 9.51 1.16 1.00
C SER A 38 10.78 0.38 1.31
N ASN A 39 11.11 0.20 2.59
CA ASN A 39 12.28 -0.56 3.05
C ASN A 39 11.88 -1.94 3.58
N CYS A 40 10.68 -2.40 3.24
CA CYS A 40 10.24 -3.73 3.57
C CYS A 40 11.02 -4.76 2.74
N GLU A 41 11.73 -5.63 3.43
CA GLU A 41 12.47 -6.75 2.84
C GLU A 41 11.65 -8.06 2.90
N ASP A 42 10.46 -8.00 3.52
CA ASP A 42 9.55 -9.12 3.62
C ASP A 42 8.85 -9.33 2.27
N THR A 43 9.22 -10.42 1.62
CA THR A 43 8.74 -10.83 0.30
C THR A 43 7.83 -12.06 0.40
N SER A 44 7.33 -12.32 1.61
CA SER A 44 6.40 -13.43 1.85
C SER A 44 5.05 -13.13 1.20
N ASP A 45 4.48 -14.09 0.49
CA ASP A 45 3.17 -13.96 -0.18
C ASP A 45 2.04 -13.55 0.80
N ASP A 46 2.11 -14.02 2.05
CA ASP A 46 1.20 -13.60 3.12
C ASP A 46 1.32 -12.10 3.43
N HIS A 47 2.54 -11.61 3.58
CA HIS A 47 2.84 -10.21 3.85
C HIS A 47 2.44 -9.30 2.70
N GLU A 48 2.70 -9.72 1.45
CA GLU A 48 2.30 -8.99 0.25
C GLU A 48 0.78 -8.86 0.09
N LYS A 49 0.01 -9.81 0.62
CA LYS A 49 -1.46 -9.77 0.64
C LYS A 49 -2.00 -8.95 1.82
N ALA A 50 -1.33 -9.04 2.96
CA ALA A 50 -1.73 -8.39 4.21
C ALA A 50 -1.41 -6.89 4.23
N TYR A 51 -0.34 -6.45 3.56
CA TYR A 51 0.14 -5.07 3.62
C TYR A 51 0.36 -4.43 2.26
N ARG A 52 -0.07 -3.18 2.16
CA ARG A 52 0.19 -2.37 0.97
C ARG A 52 1.60 -1.85 0.96
N HIS A 53 2.28 -2.09 -0.14
CA HIS A 53 3.54 -1.45 -0.48
C HIS A 53 3.25 -0.37 -1.52
N LEU A 54 3.91 0.78 -1.37
CA LEU A 54 3.92 1.77 -2.43
C LEU A 54 4.56 1.12 -3.67
N PRO A 55 4.04 1.39 -4.88
CA PRO A 55 4.66 0.87 -6.09
C PRO A 55 6.14 1.26 -6.06
N SER A 56 7.00 0.25 -6.04
CA SER A 56 8.43 0.43 -6.22
C SER A 56 8.59 1.14 -7.57
N CYS A 57 8.91 2.43 -7.54
CA CYS A 57 9.23 3.16 -8.74
C CYS A 57 10.33 2.34 -9.47
N PRO A 58 10.25 2.12 -10.79
CA PRO A 58 11.33 1.41 -11.50
C PRO A 58 12.69 2.13 -11.36
N SER A 59 12.67 3.42 -10.99
CA SER A 59 13.84 4.22 -10.62
C SER A 59 14.01 4.41 -9.10
N PHE A 60 13.32 3.63 -8.27
CA PHE A 60 13.32 3.74 -6.80
C PHE A 60 14.74 3.65 -6.23
N GLN A 61 15.58 2.73 -6.75
CA GLN A 61 17.00 2.67 -6.41
C GLN A 61 17.75 4.00 -6.68
N LYS A 62 17.42 4.70 -7.78
CA LYS A 62 18.02 5.99 -8.13
C LYS A 62 17.51 7.12 -7.23
N CYS A 63 16.21 7.13 -6.88
CA CYS A 63 15.64 8.12 -5.97
C CYS A 63 16.13 7.93 -4.52
N LEU A 64 16.34 6.68 -4.08
CA LEU A 64 16.90 6.37 -2.75
C LEU A 64 18.38 6.75 -2.65
N ALA A 65 19.14 6.57 -3.75
CA ALA A 65 20.50 7.10 -3.87
C ALA A 65 20.53 8.64 -3.78
N PHE A 66 19.53 9.33 -4.33
CA PHE A 66 19.41 10.79 -4.24
C PHE A 66 19.19 11.28 -2.80
N LYS A 67 18.35 10.59 -2.02
CA LYS A 67 18.11 10.95 -0.59
C LYS A 67 19.32 10.74 0.32
N LYS A 68 20.32 9.93 -0.06
CA LYS A 68 21.56 9.78 0.71
C LYS A 68 22.54 10.95 0.53
N HIS A 69 22.31 11.85 -0.43
CA HIS A 69 23.20 12.97 -0.74
C HIS A 69 22.79 14.32 -0.12
N GLU A 70 21.70 14.38 0.66
CA GLU A 70 21.32 15.57 1.42
C GLU A 70 21.70 15.46 2.91
N LYS A 71 22.98 15.17 3.19
CA LYS A 71 23.59 15.39 4.50
C LYS A 71 24.83 16.25 4.38
#